data_AF-A0A497LQ83-F1
#
_entry.id   AF-A0A497LQ83-F1
#
_cell.length_a   1.000
_cell.length_b   1.000
_cell.length_c   1.000
_cell.angle_alpha   90.00
_cell.angle_beta   90.00
_cell.angle_gamma   90.00
#
_symmetry.space_group_name_H-M   'P 1'
#
loop_
_entity.id
_entity.type
_entity.pdbx_description
1 polymer ?
#
loop_
_entity_poly.entity_id
_entity_poly.type
_entity_poly.pdbx_seq_one_letter_code
_entity_poly.pdbx_strand_id
1 'polypeptide(L)'
;MSTRDSLDAAIDKAVKHYSSLFVLPSFKKALLFLALLCVTGGLFSTVTLFPSFKGVIYGLALGFSIFLVDLFADYVTSRLILKRDPVYDLRRTMGLSLFSWLFWFLFVFIGVALALAFGDLRLWAKLCLLGFSAIIILRLIVFNSTTFASNKKILVSSLLQPFLCLAPFLFLWSVEYNLPIGLWLFLAYSPIIGLISSFIFTSALNSVGKKSLGVPSLSLFKAFLLNWIAGLTAPFEGFLEKLGREQDVEISILKFAASKPEAIIVVPSVHPGPFKNVGSSLLSSMLKEALEKEFDCTACVPHGLLGHEVDLTSQRQNQKVIKEVVAAANFSASETKASPLVKVSDGTATAYCQIFGKSAFLS
;
A
#
# COMPACT_ATOMS: atom_id res chain seq x y z
N MET A 1 37.64 9.10 5.93
CA MET A 1 36.24 9.43 5.57
C MET A 1 35.48 8.12 5.59
N SER A 2 34.55 8.00 6.52
CA SER A 2 34.32 6.78 7.27
C SER A 2 33.20 5.93 6.68
N THR A 3 33.30 4.61 6.85
CA THR A 3 32.25 3.63 6.51
C THR A 3 30.90 3.95 7.17
N ARG A 4 30.88 4.70 8.28
CA ARG A 4 29.67 5.25 8.90
C ARG A 4 28.95 6.25 7.99
N ASP A 5 29.67 7.21 7.42
CA ASP A 5 29.09 8.20 6.50
C ASP A 5 28.46 7.51 5.27
N SER A 6 29.04 6.39 4.83
CA SER A 6 28.49 5.58 3.72
C SER A 6 27.28 4.71 4.12
N LEU A 7 27.24 4.21 5.36
CA LEU A 7 26.12 3.42 5.87
C LEU A 7 24.91 4.32 6.15
N ASP A 8 25.13 5.47 6.79
CA ASP A 8 24.07 6.44 7.07
C ASP A 8 23.47 6.96 5.76
N ALA A 9 24.30 7.27 4.76
CA ALA A 9 23.83 7.63 3.42
C ALA A 9 23.05 6.50 2.73
N ALA A 10 23.43 5.24 2.93
CA ALA A 10 22.70 4.08 2.39
C ALA A 10 21.35 3.89 3.09
N ILE A 11 21.30 4.05 4.41
CA ILE A 11 20.07 4.01 5.21
C ILE A 11 19.15 5.14 4.79
N ASP A 12 19.65 6.37 4.68
CA ASP A 12 18.86 7.53 4.24
C ASP A 12 18.30 7.33 2.83
N LYS A 13 19.09 6.74 1.93
CA LYS A 13 18.64 6.40 0.57
C LYS A 13 17.54 5.33 0.61
N ALA A 14 17.68 4.31 1.45
CA ALA A 14 16.67 3.28 1.66
C ALA A 14 15.38 3.90 2.22
N VAL A 15 15.46 4.68 3.30
CA VAL A 15 14.33 5.41 3.90
C VAL A 15 13.64 6.27 2.86
N LYS A 16 14.40 7.06 2.08
CA LYS A 16 13.86 7.88 0.99
C LYS A 16 13.14 7.03 -0.06
N HIS A 17 13.74 5.91 -0.47
CA HIS A 17 13.12 5.01 -1.45
C HIS A 17 11.82 4.41 -0.92
N TYR A 18 11.83 3.81 0.28
CA TYR A 18 10.64 3.24 0.90
C TYR A 18 9.55 4.29 1.17
N SER A 19 9.93 5.50 1.56
CA SER A 19 8.99 6.62 1.75
C SER A 19 8.33 7.10 0.44
N SER A 20 8.95 6.80 -0.71
CA SER A 20 8.43 7.16 -2.04
C SER A 20 7.48 6.12 -2.64
N LEU A 21 7.47 4.89 -2.11
CA LEU A 21 6.59 3.83 -2.59
C LEU A 21 5.13 4.15 -2.26
N PHE A 22 4.27 4.02 -3.27
CA PHE A 22 2.82 4.25 -3.17
C PHE A 22 2.43 5.69 -2.77
N VAL A 23 3.27 6.68 -3.08
CA VAL A 23 2.95 8.09 -2.86
C VAL A 23 1.99 8.61 -3.93
N LEU A 24 0.86 9.13 -3.49
CA LEU A 24 -0.06 9.91 -4.31
C LEU A 24 0.24 11.41 -4.18
N PRO A 25 -0.05 12.21 -5.22
CA PRO A 25 0.06 13.65 -5.12
C PRO A 25 -0.78 14.19 -3.95
N SER A 26 -0.31 15.29 -3.35
CA SER A 26 -1.10 16.02 -2.33
C SER A 26 -2.49 16.36 -2.88
N PHE A 27 -3.50 16.47 -2.02
CA PHE A 27 -4.88 16.75 -2.43
C PHE A 27 -5.01 17.92 -3.42
N LYS A 28 -4.34 19.05 -3.17
CA LYS A 28 -4.34 20.21 -4.07
C LYS A 28 -3.79 19.89 -5.47
N LYS A 29 -2.69 19.12 -5.53
CA LYS A 29 -2.09 18.66 -6.79
C LYS A 29 -2.99 17.67 -7.51
N ALA A 30 -3.60 16.73 -6.79
CA ALA A 30 -4.56 15.77 -7.36
C ALA A 30 -5.76 16.50 -7.98
N LEU A 31 -6.32 17.49 -7.27
CA LEU A 31 -7.42 18.33 -7.77
C LEU A 31 -7.03 19.11 -9.02
N LEU A 32 -5.84 19.73 -9.02
CA LEU A 32 -5.34 20.48 -10.17
C LEU A 32 -5.12 19.57 -11.39
N PHE A 33 -4.49 18.41 -11.20
CA PHE A 33 -4.27 17.45 -12.28
C PHE A 33 -5.59 16.92 -12.84
N LEU A 34 -6.59 16.70 -11.99
CA LEU A 34 -7.89 16.22 -12.41
C LEU A 34 -8.61 17.29 -13.23
N ALA A 35 -8.64 18.52 -12.73
CA ALA A 35 -9.20 19.66 -13.46
C ALA A 35 -8.52 19.85 -14.82
N LEU A 36 -7.19 19.85 -14.85
CA LEU A 36 -6.43 19.99 -16.09
C LEU A 36 -6.76 18.85 -17.06
N LEU A 37 -6.68 17.60 -16.61
CA LEU A 37 -6.93 16.42 -17.45
C LEU A 37 -8.34 16.43 -18.04
N CYS A 38 -9.37 16.71 -17.23
CA CYS A 38 -10.76 16.78 -17.68
C CYS A 38 -10.99 17.94 -18.67
N VAL A 39 -10.50 19.14 -18.36
CA VAL A 39 -10.69 20.33 -19.22
C VAL A 39 -9.94 20.19 -20.52
N THR A 40 -8.66 19.81 -20.50
CA THR A 40 -7.88 19.61 -21.73
C THR A 40 -8.38 18.41 -22.51
N GLY A 41 -8.77 17.33 -21.83
CA GLY A 41 -9.29 16.13 -22.48
C GLY A 41 -10.62 16.38 -23.19
N GLY A 42 -11.53 17.08 -22.53
CA GLY A 42 -12.77 17.57 -23.14
C GLY A 42 -12.50 18.45 -24.36
N LEU A 43 -11.63 19.46 -24.21
CA LEU A 43 -11.26 20.38 -25.29
C LEU A 43 -10.69 19.67 -26.52
N PHE A 44 -9.66 18.82 -26.33
CA PHE A 44 -9.04 18.10 -27.43
C PHE A 44 -9.99 17.10 -28.10
N SER A 45 -10.93 16.53 -27.34
CA SER A 45 -11.89 15.57 -27.90
C SER A 45 -12.89 16.19 -28.87
N THR A 46 -13.24 17.48 -28.70
CA THR A 46 -14.27 18.15 -29.51
C THR A 46 -13.72 19.10 -30.55
N VAL A 47 -12.65 19.86 -30.25
CA VAL A 47 -12.09 20.86 -31.17
C VAL A 47 -11.59 20.22 -32.46
N THR A 48 -11.07 19.00 -32.35
CA THR A 48 -10.59 18.20 -33.48
C THR A 48 -11.72 17.73 -34.39
N LEU A 49 -12.86 17.32 -33.82
CA LEU A 49 -14.05 16.86 -34.57
C LEU A 49 -14.91 18.01 -35.10
N PHE A 50 -14.92 19.14 -34.39
CA PHE A 50 -15.72 20.31 -34.72
C PHE A 50 -14.81 21.56 -34.77
N PRO A 51 -14.08 21.80 -35.88
CA PRO A 51 -13.02 22.83 -35.97
C PRO A 51 -13.53 24.29 -36.01
N SER A 52 -14.69 24.57 -35.44
CA SER A 52 -15.29 25.90 -35.31
C SER A 52 -15.32 26.37 -33.86
N PHE A 53 -15.71 27.63 -33.63
CA PHE A 53 -15.94 28.18 -32.28
C PHE A 53 -16.89 27.31 -31.44
N LYS A 54 -17.81 26.60 -32.09
CA LYS A 54 -18.72 25.62 -31.48
C LYS A 54 -17.96 24.48 -30.77
N GLY A 55 -16.90 23.94 -31.39
CA GLY A 55 -16.11 22.85 -30.81
C GLY A 55 -15.33 23.26 -29.56
N VAL A 56 -14.89 24.52 -29.49
CA VAL A 56 -14.25 25.09 -28.28
C VAL A 56 -15.24 25.19 -27.14
N ILE A 57 -16.44 25.74 -27.39
CA ILE A 57 -17.50 25.83 -26.38
C ILE A 57 -17.87 24.45 -25.86
N TYR A 58 -18.11 23.49 -26.76
CA TYR A 58 -18.45 22.11 -26.39
C TYR A 58 -17.35 21.43 -25.60
N GLY A 59 -16.10 21.65 -25.98
CA GLY A 59 -14.96 21.04 -25.32
C GLY A 59 -14.75 21.54 -23.90
N LEU A 60 -14.84 22.85 -23.71
CA LEU A 60 -14.77 23.46 -22.38
C LEU A 60 -15.97 23.05 -21.53
N ALA A 61 -17.19 23.13 -22.08
CA ALA A 61 -18.40 22.72 -21.36
C ALA A 61 -18.35 21.24 -20.95
N LEU A 62 -17.94 20.35 -21.85
CA LEU A 62 -17.74 18.94 -21.57
C LEU A 62 -16.69 18.72 -20.48
N GLY A 63 -15.51 19.33 -20.62
CA GLY A 63 -14.41 19.17 -19.68
C GLY A 63 -14.71 19.68 -18.27
N PHE A 64 -15.34 20.86 -18.15
CA PHE A 64 -15.80 21.38 -16.85
C PHE A 64 -16.92 20.53 -16.24
N SER A 65 -17.90 20.10 -17.05
CA SER A 65 -19.00 19.25 -16.56
C SER A 65 -18.46 17.92 -16.03
N ILE A 66 -17.57 17.28 -16.80
CA ILE A 66 -16.88 16.07 -16.38
C ILE A 66 -16.16 16.28 -15.04
N PHE A 67 -15.35 17.33 -14.92
CA PHE A 67 -14.59 17.61 -13.71
C PHE A 67 -15.49 17.77 -12.47
N LEU A 68 -16.56 18.57 -12.59
CA LEU A 68 -17.49 18.82 -11.48
C LEU A 68 -18.23 17.55 -11.06
N VAL A 69 -18.69 16.77 -12.03
CA VAL A 69 -19.41 15.51 -11.80
C VAL A 69 -18.49 14.45 -11.18
N ASP A 70 -17.24 14.37 -11.64
CA ASP A 70 -16.22 13.47 -11.10
C ASP A 70 -15.91 13.81 -9.64
N LEU A 71 -15.66 15.09 -9.34
CA LEU A 71 -15.41 15.57 -7.99
C LEU A 71 -16.58 15.26 -7.04
N PHE A 72 -17.82 15.43 -7.53
CA PHE A 72 -19.02 15.05 -6.79
C PHE A 72 -19.07 13.53 -6.53
N ALA A 73 -18.81 12.71 -7.55
CA ALA A 73 -18.79 11.26 -7.42
C ALA A 73 -17.73 10.78 -6.41
N ASP A 74 -16.55 11.41 -6.42
CA ASP A 74 -15.46 11.12 -5.48
C ASP A 74 -15.80 11.53 -4.05
N TYR A 75 -16.46 12.67 -3.89
CA TYR A 75 -16.97 13.11 -2.60
C TYR A 75 -17.99 12.12 -2.03
N VAL A 76 -19.00 11.73 -2.83
CA VAL A 76 -20.01 10.75 -2.42
C VAL A 76 -19.37 9.41 -2.09
N THR A 77 -18.45 8.93 -2.94
CA THR A 77 -17.76 7.65 -2.74
C THR A 77 -16.96 7.64 -1.44
N SER A 78 -16.12 8.65 -1.22
CA SER A 78 -15.24 8.69 -0.05
C SER A 78 -15.99 9.03 1.25
N ARG A 79 -16.88 10.02 1.24
CA ARG A 79 -17.52 10.55 2.46
C ARG A 79 -18.82 9.85 2.85
N LEU A 80 -19.54 9.26 1.89
CA LEU A 80 -20.84 8.63 2.16
C LEU A 80 -20.74 7.10 2.08
N ILE A 81 -20.18 6.55 1.00
CA ILE A 81 -20.15 5.10 0.77
C ILE A 81 -19.04 4.44 1.61
N LEU A 82 -17.81 4.96 1.49
CA LEU A 82 -16.58 4.44 2.10
C LEU A 82 -16.15 5.23 3.35
N LYS A 83 -17.07 5.92 4.03
CA LYS A 83 -16.78 6.78 5.20
C LYS A 83 -15.89 6.17 6.29
N ARG A 84 -16.00 4.86 6.51
CA ARG A 84 -15.25 4.11 7.54
C ARG A 84 -14.12 3.27 6.96
N ASP A 85 -13.83 3.45 5.68
CA ASP A 85 -12.75 2.72 5.03
C ASP A 85 -11.40 3.36 5.40
N PRO A 86 -10.45 2.58 5.91
CA PRO A 86 -9.13 3.08 6.33
C PRO A 86 -8.19 3.42 5.16
N VAL A 87 -8.48 2.93 3.95
CA VAL A 87 -7.64 3.13 2.76
C VAL A 87 -8.13 4.33 1.94
N TYR A 88 -9.44 4.43 1.72
CA TYR A 88 -10.03 5.42 0.83
C TYR A 88 -10.51 6.68 1.56
N ASP A 89 -9.71 7.74 1.47
CA ASP A 89 -10.17 9.11 1.66
C ASP A 89 -10.41 9.80 0.30
N LEU A 90 -10.87 11.06 0.34
CA LEU A 90 -11.12 11.84 -0.88
C LEU A 90 -9.88 11.95 -1.77
N ARG A 91 -8.67 12.09 -1.21
CA ARG A 91 -7.43 12.18 -1.98
C ARG A 91 -7.13 10.88 -2.73
N ARG A 92 -7.31 9.73 -2.08
CA ARG A 92 -7.09 8.40 -2.68
C ARG A 92 -8.17 8.10 -3.72
N THR A 93 -9.41 8.47 -3.46
CA THR A 93 -10.51 8.33 -4.44
C THR A 93 -10.25 9.17 -5.69
N MET A 94 -9.83 10.42 -5.54
CA MET A 94 -9.39 11.27 -6.67
C MET A 94 -8.17 10.71 -7.39
N GLY A 95 -7.25 10.07 -6.67
CA GLY A 95 -6.15 9.33 -7.28
C GLY A 95 -6.67 8.25 -8.23
N LEU A 96 -7.65 7.46 -7.82
CA LEU A 96 -8.28 6.44 -8.67
C LEU A 96 -9.01 7.07 -9.87
N SER A 97 -9.71 8.19 -9.67
CA SER A 97 -10.43 8.89 -10.75
C SER A 97 -9.47 9.52 -11.77
N LEU A 98 -8.31 10.04 -11.34
CA LEU A 98 -7.22 10.46 -12.24
C LEU A 98 -6.77 9.34 -13.16
N PHE A 99 -6.43 8.17 -12.62
CA PHE A 99 -6.04 7.02 -13.44
C PHE A 99 -7.20 6.54 -14.33
N SER A 100 -8.43 6.59 -13.83
CA SER A 100 -9.63 6.25 -14.61
C SER A 100 -9.76 7.17 -15.84
N TRP A 101 -9.57 8.47 -15.69
CA TRP A 101 -9.62 9.44 -16.79
C TRP A 101 -8.47 9.29 -17.78
N LEU A 102 -7.25 8.96 -17.33
CA LEU A 102 -6.14 8.66 -18.25
C LEU A 102 -6.50 7.50 -19.18
N PHE A 103 -7.07 6.42 -18.63
CA PHE A 103 -7.55 5.28 -19.42
C PHE A 103 -8.77 5.66 -20.27
N TRP A 104 -9.72 6.46 -19.76
CA TRP A 104 -10.88 6.88 -20.56
C TRP A 104 -10.45 7.68 -21.78
N PHE A 105 -9.65 8.72 -21.55
CA PHE A 105 -9.25 9.63 -22.60
C PHE A 105 -8.39 8.95 -23.66
N LEU A 106 -7.62 7.91 -23.30
CA LEU A 106 -6.95 7.06 -24.29
C LEU A 106 -7.95 6.51 -25.32
N PHE A 107 -9.05 5.90 -24.88
CA PHE A 107 -10.08 5.41 -25.79
C PHE A 107 -10.81 6.54 -26.51
N VAL A 108 -11.13 7.64 -25.83
CA VAL A 108 -11.79 8.81 -26.45
C VAL A 108 -10.94 9.34 -27.60
N PHE A 109 -9.64 9.52 -27.42
CA PHE A 109 -8.73 10.05 -28.44
C PHE A 109 -8.51 9.06 -29.59
N ILE A 110 -8.46 7.76 -29.31
CA ILE A 110 -8.49 6.74 -30.38
C ILE A 110 -9.80 6.88 -31.18
N GLY A 111 -10.93 7.05 -30.50
CA GLY A 111 -12.23 7.28 -31.12
C GLY A 111 -12.28 8.53 -32.00
N VAL A 112 -11.70 9.64 -31.54
CA VAL A 112 -11.54 10.88 -32.30
C VAL A 112 -10.69 10.64 -33.55
N ALA A 113 -9.52 10.02 -33.40
CA ALA A 113 -8.62 9.77 -34.53
C ALA A 113 -9.28 8.89 -35.61
N LEU A 114 -9.99 7.83 -35.20
CA LEU A 114 -10.70 6.95 -36.12
C LEU A 114 -11.92 7.66 -36.75
N ALA A 115 -12.64 8.50 -36.00
CA ALA A 115 -13.74 9.28 -36.54
C ALA A 115 -13.26 10.24 -37.63
N LEU A 116 -12.08 10.86 -37.47
CA LEU A 116 -11.46 11.71 -38.50
C LEU A 116 -10.98 10.89 -39.71
N ALA A 117 -10.34 9.73 -39.48
CA ALA A 117 -9.80 8.89 -40.55
C ALA A 117 -10.89 8.27 -41.44
N PHE A 118 -12.03 7.88 -40.86
CA PHE A 118 -13.11 7.19 -41.57
C PHE A 118 -14.35 8.06 -41.83
N GLY A 119 -14.36 9.30 -41.34
CA GLY A 119 -15.51 10.22 -41.49
C GLY A 119 -16.77 9.80 -40.73
N ASP A 120 -16.68 8.91 -39.74
CA ASP A 120 -17.82 8.44 -38.94
C ASP A 120 -17.70 8.87 -37.47
N LEU A 121 -18.44 9.93 -37.09
CA LEU A 121 -18.48 10.43 -35.71
C LEU A 121 -19.00 9.40 -34.70
N ARG A 122 -19.71 8.34 -35.13
CA ARG A 122 -20.17 7.27 -34.23
C ARG A 122 -19.00 6.50 -33.62
N LEU A 123 -17.83 6.51 -34.26
CA LEU A 123 -16.61 5.88 -33.71
C LEU A 123 -16.16 6.58 -32.43
N TRP A 124 -16.29 7.90 -32.33
CA TRP A 124 -16.00 8.62 -31.10
C TRP A 124 -16.88 8.13 -29.93
N ALA A 125 -18.18 7.98 -30.17
CA ALA A 125 -19.12 7.48 -29.16
C ALA A 125 -18.83 6.02 -28.76
N LYS A 126 -18.63 5.14 -29.75
CA LYS A 126 -18.37 3.71 -29.52
C LYS A 126 -17.10 3.50 -28.71
N LEU A 127 -16.02 4.22 -29.02
CA LEU A 127 -14.76 4.09 -28.30
C LEU A 127 -14.84 4.75 -26.91
N CYS A 128 -15.57 5.86 -26.75
CA CYS A 128 -15.86 6.41 -25.43
C CYS A 128 -16.63 5.41 -24.55
N LEU A 129 -17.64 4.72 -25.10
CA LEU A 129 -18.38 3.65 -24.43
C LEU A 129 -17.50 2.44 -24.09
N LEU A 130 -16.54 2.09 -24.95
CA LEU A 130 -15.54 1.05 -24.64
C LEU A 130 -14.63 1.47 -23.47
N GLY A 131 -14.20 2.74 -23.44
CA GLY A 131 -13.47 3.31 -22.30
C GLY A 131 -14.27 3.26 -21.00
N PHE A 132 -15.57 3.55 -21.06
CA PHE A 132 -16.49 3.40 -19.92
C PHE A 132 -16.49 1.97 -19.36
N SER A 133 -16.57 0.94 -20.22
CA SER A 133 -16.47 -0.46 -19.79
C SER A 133 -15.11 -0.79 -19.16
N ALA A 134 -14.02 -0.31 -19.76
CA ALA A 134 -12.67 -0.53 -19.26
C ALA A 134 -12.49 0.04 -17.85
N ILE A 135 -13.06 1.22 -17.58
CA ILE A 135 -12.96 1.88 -16.27
C ILE A 135 -13.84 1.20 -15.24
N ILE A 136 -15.02 0.71 -15.61
CA ILE A 136 -15.84 -0.11 -14.70
C ILE A 136 -15.02 -1.33 -14.25
N ILE A 137 -14.38 -2.04 -15.19
CA ILE A 137 -13.53 -3.20 -14.88
C ILE A 137 -12.36 -2.79 -13.98
N LEU A 138 -11.65 -1.71 -14.32
CA LEU A 138 -10.54 -1.18 -13.52
C LEU A 138 -10.99 -0.88 -12.09
N ARG A 139 -12.06 -0.11 -11.92
CA ARG A 139 -12.57 0.29 -10.60
C ARG A 139 -13.04 -0.91 -9.80
N LEU A 140 -13.73 -1.87 -10.42
CA LEU A 140 -14.14 -3.12 -9.76
C LEU A 140 -12.93 -3.90 -9.24
N ILE A 141 -11.88 -4.06 -10.06
CA ILE A 141 -10.64 -4.74 -9.65
C ILE A 141 -9.95 -3.97 -8.53
N VAL A 142 -9.80 -2.65 -8.67
CA VAL A 142 -9.09 -1.81 -7.69
C VAL A 142 -9.82 -1.81 -6.36
N PHE A 143 -11.12 -1.52 -6.31
CA PHE A 143 -11.87 -1.59 -5.05
C PHE A 143 -11.86 -3.02 -4.48
N ASN A 144 -12.10 -4.05 -5.30
CA ASN A 144 -12.07 -5.43 -4.82
C ASN A 144 -10.69 -5.88 -4.32
N SER A 145 -9.58 -5.24 -4.71
CA SER A 145 -8.23 -5.61 -4.29
C SER A 145 -7.67 -4.75 -3.15
N THR A 146 -8.31 -3.63 -2.80
CA THR A 146 -7.71 -2.64 -1.88
C THR A 146 -8.58 -2.28 -0.68
N THR A 147 -9.90 -2.55 -0.71
CA THR A 147 -10.81 -2.29 0.42
C THR A 147 -11.38 -3.58 1.03
N PHE A 148 -11.65 -3.54 2.34
CA PHE A 148 -12.42 -4.54 3.09
C PHE A 148 -13.92 -4.20 3.19
N ALA A 149 -14.40 -3.21 2.44
CA ALA A 149 -15.81 -2.87 2.39
C ALA A 149 -16.66 -4.02 1.82
N SER A 150 -17.96 -3.99 2.13
CA SER A 150 -18.89 -5.00 1.62
C SER A 150 -19.01 -4.96 0.10
N ASN A 151 -19.31 -6.10 -0.52
CA ASN A 151 -19.47 -6.23 -1.97
C ASN A 151 -20.44 -5.19 -2.57
N LYS A 152 -21.51 -4.84 -1.82
CA LYS A 152 -22.45 -3.76 -2.22
C LYS A 152 -21.76 -2.40 -2.33
N LYS A 153 -20.94 -2.03 -1.35
CA LYS A 153 -20.20 -0.76 -1.37
C LYS A 153 -19.15 -0.73 -2.48
N ILE A 154 -18.46 -1.84 -2.70
CA ILE A 154 -17.51 -2.00 -3.81
C ILE A 154 -18.22 -1.78 -5.14
N LEU A 155 -19.35 -2.45 -5.36
CA LEU A 155 -20.14 -2.32 -6.57
C LEU A 155 -20.58 -0.88 -6.81
N VAL A 156 -21.24 -0.25 -5.83
CA VAL A 156 -21.73 1.13 -5.97
C VAL A 156 -20.58 2.10 -6.21
N SER A 157 -19.48 2.00 -5.47
CA SER A 157 -18.29 2.88 -5.64
C SER A 157 -17.62 2.72 -7.01
N SER A 158 -17.67 1.52 -7.57
CA SER A 158 -17.10 1.22 -8.89
C SER A 158 -17.95 1.78 -10.02
N LEU A 159 -19.28 1.76 -9.87
CA LEU A 159 -20.23 2.20 -10.91
C LEU A 159 -20.55 3.70 -10.84
N LEU A 160 -20.56 4.31 -9.64
CA LEU A 160 -21.03 5.68 -9.46
C LEU A 160 -20.32 6.69 -10.37
N GLN A 161 -18.98 6.73 -10.32
CA GLN A 161 -18.20 7.71 -11.09
C GLN A 161 -18.34 7.50 -12.61
N PRO A 162 -18.17 6.29 -13.19
CA PRO A 162 -18.29 6.10 -14.63
C PRO A 162 -19.67 6.46 -15.17
N PHE A 163 -20.74 6.09 -14.45
CA PHE A 163 -22.11 6.39 -14.89
C PHE A 163 -22.41 7.89 -14.85
N LEU A 164 -22.03 8.58 -13.78
CA LEU A 164 -22.24 10.01 -13.68
C LEU A 164 -21.42 10.76 -14.74
N CYS A 165 -20.16 10.38 -14.94
CA CYS A 165 -19.26 11.03 -15.87
C CYS A 165 -19.57 10.75 -17.35
N LEU A 166 -20.38 9.72 -17.63
CA LEU A 166 -20.91 9.48 -18.97
C LEU A 166 -22.03 10.48 -19.33
N ALA A 167 -22.74 11.05 -18.36
CA ALA A 167 -23.87 11.94 -18.63
C ALA A 167 -23.52 13.19 -19.46
N PRO A 168 -22.40 13.90 -19.21
CA PRO A 168 -21.95 15.00 -20.07
C PRO A 168 -21.72 14.58 -21.54
N PHE A 169 -21.19 13.38 -21.78
CA PHE A 169 -21.03 12.84 -23.14
C PHE A 169 -22.39 12.56 -23.78
N LEU A 170 -23.30 11.88 -23.07
CA LEU A 170 -24.64 11.59 -23.59
C LEU A 170 -25.41 12.86 -23.93
N PHE A 171 -25.31 13.89 -23.10
CA PHE A 171 -25.91 15.20 -23.37
C PHE A 171 -25.36 15.80 -24.66
N LEU A 172 -24.03 15.90 -24.79
CA LEU A 172 -23.39 16.45 -25.99
C LEU A 172 -23.76 15.66 -27.25
N TRP A 173 -23.78 14.34 -27.15
CA TRP A 173 -24.16 13.45 -28.26
C TRP A 173 -25.62 13.62 -28.65
N SER A 174 -26.53 13.78 -27.69
CA SER A 174 -27.95 13.99 -27.98
C SER A 174 -28.24 15.30 -28.73
N VAL A 175 -27.36 16.30 -28.59
CA VAL A 175 -27.46 17.57 -29.31
C VAL A 175 -27.01 17.41 -30.77
N GLU A 176 -25.99 16.59 -31.03
CA GLU A 176 -25.41 16.45 -32.38
C GLU A 176 -26.00 15.28 -33.18
N TYR A 177 -26.52 14.23 -32.54
CA TYR A 177 -27.11 13.08 -33.23
C TYR A 177 -28.11 12.30 -32.37
N ASN A 178 -28.98 11.54 -33.05
CA ASN A 178 -29.94 10.65 -32.41
C ASN A 178 -29.24 9.46 -31.74
N LEU A 179 -29.47 9.28 -30.45
CA LEU A 179 -28.91 8.17 -29.69
C LEU A 179 -29.60 6.85 -30.09
N PRO A 180 -28.86 5.87 -30.63
CA PRO A 180 -29.45 4.60 -31.04
C PRO A 180 -29.86 3.75 -29.83
N ILE A 181 -30.90 2.92 -29.97
CA ILE A 181 -31.35 2.04 -28.89
C ILE A 181 -30.25 1.07 -28.40
N GLY A 182 -29.32 0.70 -29.30
CA GLY A 182 -28.17 -0.13 -28.97
C GLY A 182 -27.24 0.49 -27.91
N LEU A 183 -27.23 1.82 -27.77
CA LEU A 183 -26.49 2.49 -26.70
C LEU A 183 -27.07 2.13 -25.32
N TRP A 184 -28.38 2.18 -25.17
CA TRP A 184 -29.05 1.86 -23.90
C TRP A 184 -28.87 0.39 -23.52
N LEU A 185 -28.94 -0.51 -24.52
CA LEU A 185 -28.60 -1.92 -24.32
C LEU A 185 -27.15 -2.09 -23.86
N PHE A 186 -26.20 -1.38 -24.49
CA PHE A 186 -24.80 -1.42 -24.08
C PHE A 186 -24.60 -0.97 -22.63
N LEU A 187 -25.28 0.11 -22.19
CA LEU A 187 -25.18 0.59 -20.81
C LEU A 187 -25.75 -0.40 -19.78
N ALA A 188 -26.72 -1.22 -20.18
CA ALA A 188 -27.25 -2.29 -19.32
C ALA A 188 -26.28 -3.49 -19.24
N TYR A 189 -25.70 -3.92 -20.37
CA TYR A 189 -24.85 -5.11 -20.42
C TYR A 189 -23.40 -4.87 -19.99
N SER A 190 -22.83 -3.70 -20.26
CA SER A 190 -21.44 -3.37 -19.95
C SER A 190 -21.07 -3.60 -18.47
N PRO A 191 -21.87 -3.14 -17.47
CA PRO A 191 -21.59 -3.42 -16.07
C PRO A 191 -21.64 -4.91 -15.72
N ILE A 192 -22.56 -5.67 -16.31
CA ILE A 192 -22.71 -7.11 -16.07
C ILE A 192 -21.46 -7.85 -16.57
N ILE A 193 -21.05 -7.55 -17.81
CA ILE A 193 -19.83 -8.11 -18.39
C ILE A 193 -18.63 -7.69 -17.55
N GLY A 194 -18.53 -6.41 -17.17
CA GLY A 194 -17.44 -5.91 -16.35
C GLY A 194 -17.34 -6.60 -14.99
N LEU A 195 -18.47 -6.93 -14.36
CA LEU A 195 -18.52 -7.71 -13.12
C LEU A 195 -18.03 -9.15 -13.32
N ILE A 196 -18.48 -9.82 -14.38
CA ILE A 196 -18.05 -11.19 -14.69
C ILE A 196 -16.54 -11.21 -14.98
N SER A 197 -16.05 -10.31 -15.83
CA SER A 197 -14.64 -10.20 -16.19
C SER A 197 -13.75 -9.93 -14.97
N SER A 198 -14.13 -8.97 -14.13
CA SER A 198 -13.38 -8.65 -12.91
C SER A 198 -13.42 -9.78 -11.88
N PHE A 199 -14.54 -10.51 -11.77
CA PHE A 199 -14.63 -11.70 -10.92
C PHE A 199 -13.72 -12.83 -11.40
N ILE A 200 -13.72 -13.14 -12.70
CA ILE A 200 -12.84 -14.18 -13.29
C ILE A 200 -11.37 -13.81 -13.04
N PHE A 201 -10.98 -12.57 -13.35
CA PHE A 201 -9.61 -12.08 -13.16
C PHE A 201 -9.16 -12.18 -11.69
N THR A 202 -9.97 -11.65 -10.76
CA THR A 202 -9.63 -11.66 -9.32
C THR A 202 -9.64 -13.07 -8.73
N SER A 203 -10.48 -13.97 -9.24
CA SER A 203 -10.50 -15.38 -8.85
C SER A 203 -9.26 -16.13 -9.31
N ALA A 204 -8.78 -15.86 -10.53
CA ALA A 204 -7.53 -16.42 -11.04
C ALA A 204 -6.34 -15.99 -10.17
N LEU A 205 -6.25 -14.70 -9.83
CA LEU A 205 -5.20 -14.18 -8.94
C LEU A 205 -5.27 -14.81 -7.54
N ASN A 206 -6.45 -14.91 -6.96
CA ASN A 206 -6.63 -15.52 -5.63
C ASN A 206 -6.28 -17.00 -5.60
N SER A 207 -6.47 -17.71 -6.72
CA SER A 207 -6.15 -19.12 -6.82
C SER A 207 -4.65 -19.39 -6.70
N VAL A 208 -3.79 -18.46 -7.10
CA VAL A 208 -2.33 -18.58 -6.94
C VAL A 208 -1.97 -18.66 -5.46
N GLY A 209 -2.37 -17.67 -4.66
CA GLY A 209 -2.10 -17.64 -3.22
C GLY A 209 -2.73 -18.83 -2.49
N LYS A 210 -3.95 -19.24 -2.88
CA LYS A 210 -4.59 -20.43 -2.29
C LYS A 210 -3.77 -21.70 -2.51
N LYS A 211 -3.22 -21.89 -3.72
CA LYS A 211 -2.39 -23.06 -4.05
C LYS A 211 -1.03 -23.02 -3.37
N SER A 212 -0.40 -21.85 -3.27
CA SER A 212 0.96 -21.71 -2.73
C SER A 212 1.02 -21.57 -1.22
N LEU A 213 0.05 -20.87 -0.61
CA LEU A 213 0.08 -20.45 0.80
C LEU A 213 -1.21 -20.79 1.57
N GLY A 214 -2.20 -21.42 0.94
CA GLY A 214 -3.52 -21.66 1.57
C GLY A 214 -4.36 -20.40 1.78
N VAL A 215 -3.91 -19.24 1.30
CA VAL A 215 -4.54 -17.92 1.55
C VAL A 215 -4.78 -17.18 0.22
N PRO A 216 -5.95 -16.55 0.00
CA PRO A 216 -6.18 -15.78 -1.22
C PRO A 216 -5.19 -14.60 -1.37
N SER A 217 -4.56 -14.47 -2.54
CA SER A 217 -3.55 -13.43 -2.83
C SER A 217 -4.04 -12.01 -2.55
N LEU A 218 -5.26 -11.68 -2.96
CA LEU A 218 -5.82 -10.34 -2.76
C LEU A 218 -6.14 -10.07 -1.29
N SER A 219 -6.46 -11.09 -0.50
CA SER A 219 -6.66 -10.91 0.95
C SER A 219 -5.37 -10.54 1.66
N LEU A 220 -4.25 -11.20 1.30
CA LEU A 220 -2.93 -10.86 1.81
C LEU A 220 -2.50 -9.45 1.35
N PHE A 221 -2.72 -9.12 0.07
CA PHE A 221 -2.42 -7.79 -0.47
C PHE A 221 -3.23 -6.68 0.21
N LYS A 222 -4.53 -6.88 0.45
CA LYS A 222 -5.35 -5.93 1.22
C LYS A 222 -4.81 -5.70 2.62
N ALA A 223 -4.45 -6.77 3.32
CA ALA A 223 -3.91 -6.68 4.67
C ALA A 223 -2.56 -5.94 4.69
N PHE A 224 -1.70 -6.19 3.70
CA PHE A 224 -0.46 -5.45 3.50
C PHE A 224 -0.73 -3.95 3.27
N LEU A 225 -1.62 -3.59 2.33
CA LEU A 225 -1.96 -2.19 2.05
C LEU A 225 -2.54 -1.48 3.27
N LEU A 226 -3.36 -2.19 4.04
CA LEU A 226 -3.96 -1.66 5.24
C LEU A 226 -2.91 -1.31 6.31
N ASN A 227 -1.91 -2.17 6.49
CA ASN A 227 -0.77 -1.85 7.34
C ASN A 227 0.08 -0.70 6.75
N TRP A 228 0.34 -0.74 5.45
CA TRP A 228 1.17 0.24 4.77
C TRP A 228 0.59 1.66 4.92
N ILE A 229 -0.72 1.81 4.65
CA ILE A 229 -1.42 3.08 4.59
C ILE A 229 -1.92 3.54 5.96
N ALA A 230 -2.52 2.65 6.75
CA ALA A 230 -3.19 3.00 8.00
C ALA A 230 -2.43 2.54 9.25
N GLY A 231 -1.31 1.81 9.10
CA GLY A 231 -0.52 1.30 10.23
C GLY A 231 -1.19 0.16 11.01
N LEU A 232 -2.31 -0.38 10.50
CA LEU A 232 -3.05 -1.45 11.17
C LEU A 232 -2.39 -2.80 10.89
N THR A 233 -1.76 -3.37 11.93
CA THR A 233 -0.99 -4.62 11.82
C THR A 233 -1.87 -5.87 11.84
N ALA A 234 -2.94 -5.86 12.63
CA ALA A 234 -3.69 -7.06 12.99
C ALA A 234 -4.16 -7.93 11.79
N PRO A 235 -4.69 -7.37 10.68
CA PRO A 235 -5.11 -8.20 9.55
C PRO A 235 -3.96 -8.92 8.86
N PHE A 236 -2.78 -8.28 8.80
CA PHE A 236 -1.60 -8.85 8.15
C PHE A 236 -0.92 -9.87 9.06
N GLU A 237 -0.74 -9.53 10.33
CA GLU A 237 -0.23 -10.43 11.35
C GLU A 237 -1.11 -11.67 11.52
N GLY A 238 -2.43 -11.55 11.37
CA GLY A 238 -3.33 -12.71 11.38
C GLY A 238 -3.10 -13.70 10.23
N PHE A 239 -2.53 -13.26 9.10
CA PHE A 239 -2.07 -14.18 8.06
C PHE A 239 -0.70 -14.77 8.41
N LEU A 240 0.22 -13.95 8.93
CA LEU A 240 1.55 -14.43 9.34
C LEU A 240 1.46 -15.49 10.46
N GLU A 241 0.56 -15.30 11.44
CA GLU A 241 0.31 -16.27 12.51
C GLU A 241 -0.22 -17.62 11.98
N LYS A 242 -0.99 -17.61 10.88
CA LYS A 242 -1.47 -18.85 10.23
C LYS A 242 -0.40 -19.56 9.41
N LEU A 243 0.55 -18.79 8.86
CA LEU A 243 1.66 -19.30 8.06
C LEU A 243 2.86 -19.70 8.92
N GLY A 244 2.99 -19.09 10.10
CA GLY A 244 4.05 -19.34 11.04
C GLY A 244 3.94 -20.71 11.69
N ARG A 245 5.03 -21.09 12.36
CA ARG A 245 5.14 -22.31 13.15
C ARG A 245 5.67 -21.97 14.53
N GLU A 246 5.36 -22.80 15.51
CA GLU A 246 6.02 -22.72 16.81
C GLU A 246 7.47 -23.16 16.69
N GLN A 247 8.36 -22.40 17.32
CA GLN A 247 9.80 -22.65 17.32
C GLN A 247 10.39 -22.05 18.60
N ASP A 248 11.36 -22.75 19.18
CA ASP A 248 12.14 -22.22 20.31
C ASP A 248 13.15 -21.19 19.80
N VAL A 249 13.22 -20.06 20.51
CA VAL A 249 14.14 -18.96 20.21
C VAL A 249 15.09 -18.77 21.39
N GLU A 250 16.37 -18.64 21.09
CA GLU A 250 17.40 -18.39 22.10
C GLU A 250 17.50 -16.90 22.41
N ILE A 251 17.71 -16.53 23.66
CA ILE A 251 17.97 -15.12 24.01
C ILE A 251 19.08 -15.10 25.04
N SER A 252 20.19 -14.47 24.70
CA SER A 252 21.32 -14.32 25.60
C SER A 252 21.19 -13.02 26.39
N ILE A 253 21.34 -13.09 27.71
CA ILE A 253 21.28 -11.93 28.62
C ILE A 253 22.60 -11.83 29.38
N LEU A 254 23.23 -10.67 29.31
CA LEU A 254 24.42 -10.34 30.10
C LEU A 254 24.12 -9.09 30.93
N LYS A 255 24.18 -9.23 32.26
CA LYS A 255 23.87 -8.17 33.22
C LYS A 255 25.13 -7.74 33.96
N PHE A 256 25.36 -6.43 33.99
CA PHE A 256 26.43 -5.78 34.73
C PHE A 256 25.82 -5.02 35.91
N ALA A 257 26.14 -5.46 37.13
CA ALA A 257 25.72 -4.81 38.35
C ALA A 257 26.88 -4.03 38.98
N ALA A 258 26.64 -2.76 39.32
CA ALA A 258 27.54 -1.88 40.05
C ALA A 258 26.73 -1.06 41.08
N SER A 259 27.37 -0.17 41.84
CA SER A 259 26.68 0.66 42.83
C SER A 259 25.61 1.60 42.23
N LYS A 260 25.77 2.00 40.96
CA LYS A 260 24.79 2.53 39.97
C LYS A 260 25.57 3.25 38.85
N PRO A 261 25.12 3.21 37.58
CA PRO A 261 23.96 2.47 37.06
C PRO A 261 24.29 1.05 36.58
N GLU A 262 23.29 0.16 36.66
CA GLU A 262 23.35 -1.18 36.07
C GLU A 262 23.26 -1.09 34.53
N ALA A 263 23.85 -2.07 33.84
CA ALA A 263 23.74 -2.19 32.39
C ALA A 263 23.33 -3.62 32.00
N ILE A 264 22.46 -3.75 31.00
CA ILE A 264 21.97 -5.04 30.51
C ILE A 264 22.20 -5.11 29.00
N ILE A 265 22.82 -6.18 28.53
CA ILE A 265 22.91 -6.53 27.12
C ILE A 265 22.00 -7.73 26.87
N VAL A 266 21.07 -7.60 25.92
CA VAL A 266 20.18 -8.68 25.48
C VAL A 266 20.38 -8.92 24.00
N VAL A 267 20.77 -10.14 23.62
CA VAL A 267 20.93 -10.52 22.22
C VAL A 267 19.81 -11.51 21.87
N PRO A 268 18.69 -11.04 21.28
CA PRO A 268 17.64 -11.94 20.84
C PRO A 268 18.07 -12.67 19.57
N SER A 269 17.90 -13.99 19.56
CA SER A 269 17.99 -14.82 18.35
C SER A 269 16.71 -14.70 17.51
N VAL A 270 16.28 -13.47 17.25
CA VAL A 270 15.07 -13.11 16.49
C VAL A 270 15.44 -11.97 15.57
N HIS A 271 15.14 -12.13 14.29
CA HIS A 271 15.43 -11.12 13.29
C HIS A 271 14.37 -9.98 13.35
N PRO A 272 14.76 -8.69 13.28
CA PRO A 272 13.89 -7.53 13.24
C PRO A 272 13.37 -7.41 11.81
N GLY A 273 12.38 -8.23 11.51
CA GLY A 273 11.69 -8.27 10.23
C GLY A 273 10.21 -8.57 10.43
N PRO A 274 9.40 -8.48 9.36
CA PRO A 274 9.83 -8.31 7.97
C PRO A 274 9.82 -6.86 7.46
N PHE A 275 8.99 -5.96 8.00
CA PHE A 275 8.96 -4.53 7.63
C PHE A 275 8.09 -3.66 8.57
N LYS A 276 8.46 -2.38 8.70
CA LYS A 276 7.72 -1.31 9.40
C LYS A 276 7.42 -1.67 10.86
N ASN A 277 6.15 -1.96 11.17
CA ASN A 277 5.62 -2.19 12.51
C ASN A 277 5.01 -3.59 12.67
N VAL A 278 5.25 -4.49 11.72
CA VAL A 278 4.72 -5.86 11.72
C VAL A 278 5.70 -6.80 12.40
N GLY A 279 5.18 -7.69 13.23
CA GLY A 279 6.00 -8.76 13.80
C GLY A 279 7.19 -8.20 14.57
N SER A 280 8.33 -8.90 14.53
CA SER A 280 9.56 -8.53 15.27
C SER A 280 10.25 -7.23 14.80
N SER A 281 9.72 -6.50 13.81
CA SER A 281 10.36 -5.28 13.27
C SER A 281 10.78 -4.24 14.34
N LEU A 282 10.03 -4.13 15.45
CA LEU A 282 10.33 -3.19 16.55
C LEU A 282 10.91 -3.87 17.80
N LEU A 283 11.20 -5.17 17.77
CA LEU A 283 11.50 -5.97 18.96
C LEU A 283 12.65 -5.39 19.78
N SER A 284 13.77 -5.04 19.15
CA SER A 284 14.95 -4.51 19.85
C SER A 284 14.63 -3.21 20.61
N SER A 285 13.86 -2.31 20.00
CA SER A 285 13.45 -1.05 20.65
C SER A 285 12.50 -1.29 21.83
N MET A 286 11.55 -2.22 21.69
CA MET A 286 10.60 -2.54 22.74
C MET A 286 11.26 -3.30 23.90
N LEU A 287 12.21 -4.20 23.63
CA LEU A 287 13.00 -4.87 24.65
C LEU A 287 13.83 -3.87 25.45
N LYS A 288 14.49 -2.93 24.76
CA LYS A 288 15.25 -1.86 25.41
C LYS A 288 14.36 -1.07 26.38
N GLU A 289 13.24 -0.53 25.88
CA GLU A 289 12.32 0.27 26.69
C GLU A 289 11.78 -0.49 27.90
N ALA A 290 11.42 -1.77 27.71
CA ALA A 290 10.91 -2.61 28.80
C ALA A 290 11.96 -2.86 29.90
N LEU A 291 13.21 -3.14 29.52
CA LEU A 291 14.30 -3.41 30.47
C LEU A 291 14.76 -2.16 31.21
N GLU A 292 14.90 -1.03 30.50
CA GLU A 292 15.29 0.25 31.13
C GLU A 292 14.23 0.69 32.14
N LYS A 293 12.95 0.50 31.80
CA LYS A 293 11.83 0.81 32.69
C LYS A 293 11.75 -0.10 33.92
N GLU A 294 11.94 -1.41 33.75
CA GLU A 294 11.82 -2.37 34.85
C GLU A 294 12.98 -2.26 35.85
N PHE A 295 14.21 -2.06 35.35
CA PHE A 295 15.42 -2.17 36.16
C PHE A 295 16.14 -0.84 36.44
N ASP A 296 15.63 0.31 35.97
CA ASP A 296 16.29 1.62 36.11
C ASP A 296 17.76 1.57 35.64
N CYS A 297 17.96 0.98 34.46
CA CYS A 297 19.28 0.61 33.93
C CYS A 297 19.49 1.14 32.51
N THR A 298 20.71 1.01 31.97
CA THR A 298 20.97 1.20 30.53
C THR A 298 20.87 -0.14 29.81
N ALA A 299 20.00 -0.28 28.81
CA ALA A 299 19.86 -1.51 28.05
C ALA A 299 20.41 -1.38 26.62
N CYS A 300 21.12 -2.42 26.18
CA CYS A 300 21.63 -2.57 24.82
C CYS A 300 21.04 -3.85 24.23
N VAL A 301 20.38 -3.74 23.07
CA VAL A 301 19.73 -4.88 22.40
C VAL A 301 20.30 -5.04 20.99
N PRO A 302 21.54 -5.54 20.84
CA PRO A 302 22.14 -5.77 19.53
C PRO A 302 21.41 -6.88 18.77
N HIS A 303 21.56 -6.86 17.45
CA HIS A 303 20.97 -7.85 16.57
C HIS A 303 21.77 -9.17 16.59
N GLY A 304 21.08 -10.30 16.77
CA GLY A 304 21.69 -11.64 16.67
C GLY A 304 22.04 -12.07 15.23
N LEU A 305 22.79 -13.15 15.07
CA LEU A 305 23.22 -13.66 13.76
C LEU A 305 22.24 -14.70 13.18
N LEU A 306 21.03 -14.27 12.82
CA LEU A 306 19.99 -15.17 12.27
C LEU A 306 19.28 -14.59 11.05
N GLY A 307 18.67 -15.49 10.27
CA GLY A 307 17.85 -15.13 9.13
C GLY A 307 16.38 -14.93 9.51
N HIS A 308 15.56 -14.72 8.47
CA HIS A 308 14.14 -14.43 8.61
C HIS A 308 13.28 -15.64 9.04
N GLU A 309 13.86 -16.83 9.14
CA GLU A 309 13.17 -18.04 9.60
C GLU A 309 12.69 -17.96 11.06
N VAL A 310 13.22 -17.01 11.83
CA VAL A 310 12.86 -16.75 13.23
C VAL A 310 12.14 -15.40 13.43
N ASP A 311 11.62 -14.80 12.36
CA ASP A 311 10.80 -13.58 12.47
C ASP A 311 9.51 -13.88 13.27
N LEU A 312 9.25 -13.06 14.29
CA LEU A 312 8.01 -13.16 15.05
C LEU A 312 6.84 -12.68 14.20
N THR A 313 5.76 -13.45 14.19
CA THR A 313 4.62 -13.25 13.28
C THR A 313 3.74 -12.06 13.65
N SER A 314 3.76 -11.62 14.92
CA SER A 314 2.87 -10.56 15.40
C SER A 314 3.40 -9.79 16.60
N GLN A 315 2.80 -8.62 16.85
CA GLN A 315 3.04 -7.88 18.10
C GLN A 315 2.66 -8.69 19.35
N ARG A 316 1.68 -9.60 19.26
CA ARG A 316 1.35 -10.50 20.38
C ARG A 316 2.52 -11.42 20.71
N GLN A 317 3.19 -11.97 19.70
CA GLN A 317 4.38 -12.80 19.92
C GLN A 317 5.56 -11.99 20.45
N ASN A 318 5.74 -10.75 19.99
CA ASN A 318 6.73 -9.84 20.59
C ASN A 318 6.50 -9.64 22.08
N GLN A 319 5.26 -9.37 22.49
CA GLN A 319 4.94 -9.14 23.90
C GLN A 319 5.18 -10.38 24.76
N LYS A 320 4.93 -11.59 24.21
CA LYS A 320 5.30 -12.84 24.87
C LYS A 320 6.81 -12.91 25.11
N VAL A 321 7.62 -12.66 24.07
CA VAL A 321 9.08 -12.66 24.19
C VAL A 321 9.58 -11.61 25.17
N ILE A 322 9.10 -10.37 25.07
CA ILE A 322 9.50 -9.27 25.97
C ILE A 322 9.21 -9.64 27.43
N LYS A 323 8.03 -10.19 27.72
CA LYS A 323 7.66 -10.62 29.06
C LYS A 323 8.62 -11.68 29.60
N GLU A 324 8.92 -12.70 28.81
CA GLU A 324 9.85 -13.78 29.24
C GLU A 324 11.27 -13.25 29.42
N VAL A 325 11.75 -12.34 28.56
CA VAL A 325 13.08 -11.73 28.70
C VAL A 325 13.18 -10.87 29.95
N VAL A 326 12.19 -10.02 30.23
CA VAL A 326 12.17 -9.19 31.43
C VAL A 326 12.15 -10.06 32.69
N ALA A 327 11.34 -11.12 32.71
CA ALA A 327 11.32 -12.08 33.81
C ALA A 327 12.66 -12.81 33.97
N ALA A 328 13.26 -13.27 32.87
CA ALA A 328 14.56 -13.95 32.87
C ALA A 328 15.72 -13.03 33.26
N ALA A 329 15.62 -11.73 33.02
CA ALA A 329 16.61 -10.72 33.41
C ALA A 329 16.62 -10.42 34.92
N ASN A 330 15.63 -10.93 35.67
CA ASN A 330 15.56 -10.79 37.12
C ASN A 330 16.49 -11.78 37.85
N PHE A 331 17.79 -11.71 37.56
CA PHE A 331 18.84 -12.40 38.28
C PHE A 331 19.91 -11.41 38.75
N SER A 332 20.64 -11.81 39.78
CA SER A 332 21.78 -11.06 40.29
C SER A 332 23.04 -11.44 39.51
N ALA A 333 23.87 -10.45 39.16
CA ALA A 333 25.17 -10.73 38.57
C ALA A 333 26.03 -11.55 39.55
N SER A 334 26.56 -12.68 39.08
CA SER A 334 27.33 -13.64 39.91
C SER A 334 28.83 -13.49 39.78
N GLU A 335 29.31 -13.09 38.60
CA GLU A 335 30.74 -13.01 38.29
C GLU A 335 31.30 -11.63 38.62
N THR A 336 32.46 -11.61 39.29
CA THR A 336 33.13 -10.37 39.72
C THR A 336 34.38 -10.03 38.91
N LYS A 337 34.80 -10.92 38.00
CA LYS A 337 35.98 -10.76 37.15
C LYS A 337 35.64 -11.06 35.69
N ALA A 338 36.35 -10.41 34.79
CA ALA A 338 36.31 -10.65 33.36
C ALA A 338 37.72 -10.90 32.83
N SER A 339 37.85 -11.66 31.74
CA SER A 339 39.12 -11.75 31.01
C SER A 339 39.44 -10.38 30.36
N PRO A 340 40.71 -10.18 29.95
CA PRO A 340 41.02 -9.15 28.96
C PRO A 340 40.18 -9.35 27.70
N LEU A 341 39.82 -8.25 27.05
CA LEU A 341 39.18 -8.28 25.73
C LEU A 341 40.23 -8.71 24.69
N VAL A 342 39.98 -9.80 23.98
CA VAL A 342 40.85 -10.31 22.92
C VAL A 342 40.27 -9.94 21.57
N LYS A 343 41.10 -9.47 20.65
CA LYS A 343 40.75 -9.19 19.26
C LYS A 343 41.43 -10.20 18.34
N VAL A 344 40.67 -10.80 17.44
CA VAL A 344 41.19 -11.65 16.37
C VAL A 344 40.70 -11.11 15.03
N SER A 345 41.57 -11.08 14.02
CA SER A 345 41.23 -10.65 12.67
C SER A 345 41.72 -11.70 11.67
N ASP A 346 40.87 -12.02 10.69
CA ASP A 346 41.20 -12.88 9.54
C ASP A 346 40.65 -12.25 8.26
N GLY A 347 41.55 -11.84 7.38
CA GLY A 347 41.22 -11.04 6.20
C GLY A 347 40.47 -9.75 6.55
N THR A 348 39.20 -9.67 6.16
CA THR A 348 38.32 -8.51 6.43
C THR A 348 37.43 -8.69 7.67
N ALA A 349 37.38 -9.89 8.24
CA ALA A 349 36.60 -10.18 9.43
C ALA A 349 37.40 -9.83 10.70
N THR A 350 36.74 -9.23 11.68
CA THR A 350 37.30 -8.94 13.00
C THR A 350 36.28 -9.31 14.05
N ALA A 351 36.71 -10.06 15.06
CA ALA A 351 35.89 -10.42 16.21
C ALA A 351 36.59 -10.02 17.50
N TYR A 352 35.81 -9.57 18.48
CA TYR A 352 36.25 -9.36 19.85
C TYR A 352 35.62 -10.41 20.75
N CYS A 353 36.36 -10.85 21.78
CA CYS A 353 35.86 -11.80 22.77
C CYS A 353 36.26 -11.36 24.19
N GLN A 354 35.30 -11.38 25.11
CA GLN A 354 35.53 -11.21 26.54
C GLN A 354 34.78 -12.28 27.33
N ILE A 355 35.46 -12.92 28.27
CA ILE A 355 34.91 -14.01 29.08
C ILE A 355 34.51 -13.49 30.46
N PHE A 356 33.30 -13.85 30.90
CA PHE A 356 32.74 -13.59 32.23
C PHE A 356 32.35 -14.93 32.85
N GLY A 357 33.20 -15.47 33.74
CA GLY A 357 32.98 -16.81 34.32
C GLY A 357 32.88 -17.90 33.26
N LYS A 358 31.67 -18.47 33.09
CA LYS A 358 31.36 -19.51 32.08
C LYS A 358 30.75 -18.97 30.79
N SER A 359 30.58 -17.66 30.67
CA SER A 359 29.95 -17.00 29.53
C SER A 359 30.98 -16.23 28.70
N ALA A 360 30.83 -16.23 27.37
CA ALA A 360 31.65 -15.44 26.47
C ALA A 360 30.79 -14.42 25.73
N PHE A 361 31.23 -13.16 25.72
CA PHE A 361 30.66 -12.11 24.89
C PHE A 361 31.50 -12.00 23.61
N LEU A 362 30.86 -12.19 22.45
CA LEU A 362 31.48 -12.04 21.14
C LEU A 362 30.82 -10.89 20.36
N SER A 363 31.62 -10.07 19.68
CA SER A 363 31.14 -8.95 18.84
C SER A 363 31.95 -8.74 17.59
#